data_AF-A0A3P6BT95-F1
#
_entry.id   AF-A0A3P6BT95-F1
#
_cell.length_a   1.000
_cell.length_b   1.000
_cell.length_c   1.000
_cell.angle_alpha   90.00
_cell.angle_beta   90.00
_cell.angle_gamma   90.00
#
_symmetry.space_group_name_H-M   'P 1'
#
loop_
_entity.id
_entity.type
_entity.pdbx_description
1 polymer ?
#
loop_
_entity_poly.entity_id
_entity_poly.type
_entity_poly.pdbx_seq_one_letter_code
_entity_poly.pdbx_strand_id
1 'polypeptide(L)' 'MEAPRRSLAASLSPLRLIDRRKSFNYSRMPEEPIKLTILKLDGSSFDVEVLKTATVRELKMAVEAAFSHLPHHSS' A
#
# COMPACT_ATOMS: atom_id res chain seq x y z
N MET A 1 -60.35 -36.07 21.90
CA MET A 1 -59.12 -35.55 22.52
C MET A 1 -58.24 -35.03 21.40
N GLU A 2 -58.22 -33.72 21.14
CA GLU A 2 -57.33 -33.14 20.12
C GLU A 2 -55.91 -33.04 20.68
N ALA A 3 -54.93 -33.57 19.93
CA ALA A 3 -53.53 -33.50 20.29
C ALA A 3 -52.97 -32.10 19.98
N PRO A 4 -52.17 -31.49 20.89
CA PRO A 4 -51.60 -30.17 20.65
C PRO A 4 -50.66 -30.19 19.44
N ARG A 5 -50.95 -29.36 18.43
CA ARG A 5 -50.04 -29.11 17.30
C ARG A 5 -48.75 -28.49 17.84
N ARG A 6 -47.69 -29.30 17.93
CA ARG A 6 -46.35 -28.83 18.28
C ARG A 6 -45.78 -28.00 17.12
N SER A 7 -45.66 -26.69 17.33
CA SER A 7 -44.98 -25.79 16.40
C SER A 7 -43.47 -26.02 16.46
N LEU A 8 -42.88 -26.45 15.34
CA LEU A 8 -41.43 -26.54 15.12
C LEU A 8 -40.78 -25.17 14.85
N ALA A 9 -41.44 -24.07 15.23
CA ALA A 9 -41.01 -22.71 14.91
C ALA A 9 -39.77 -22.24 15.70
N ALA A 10 -39.20 -23.09 16.55
CA ALA A 10 -38.05 -22.75 17.38
C ALA A 10 -36.73 -23.24 16.75
N SER A 11 -36.33 -22.73 15.58
CA SER A 11 -34.89 -22.78 15.22
C SER A 11 -34.39 -21.83 14.13
N LEU A 12 -35.20 -20.94 13.56
CA LEU A 12 -34.71 -20.00 12.55
C LEU A 12 -34.63 -18.58 13.12
N SER A 13 -33.82 -18.41 14.16
CA SER A 13 -33.38 -17.07 14.58
C SER A 13 -32.33 -16.59 13.56
N PRO A 14 -32.60 -15.57 12.73
CA PRO A 14 -31.64 -15.07 11.72
C PRO A 14 -30.36 -14.50 12.36
N LEU A 15 -30.42 -14.22 13.65
CA LEU A 15 -29.37 -13.55 14.41
C LEU A 15 -28.21 -14.48 14.83
N ARG A 16 -28.28 -15.79 14.56
CA ARG A 16 -27.16 -16.72 14.83
C ARG A 16 -26.20 -16.92 13.65
N LEU A 17 -26.46 -16.29 12.49
CA LEU A 17 -25.54 -16.28 11.34
C LEU A 17 -24.56 -15.10 11.35
N ILE A 18 -24.49 -14.34 12.45
CA ILE A 18 -23.49 -13.28 12.63
C ILE A 18 -22.48 -13.74 13.69
N ASP A 19 -22.08 -15.00 13.63
CA ASP A 19 -20.76 -15.37 14.13
C ASP A 19 -19.85 -15.52 12.93
N ARG A 20 -19.21 -14.41 12.58
CA ARG A 20 -17.82 -14.30 12.16
C ARG A 20 -17.52 -12.82 12.15
N ARG A 21 -17.04 -12.33 13.29
CA ARG A 21 -16.05 -11.24 13.33
C ARG A 21 -14.82 -11.71 12.53
N LYS A 22 -14.97 -11.87 11.23
CA LYS A 22 -13.87 -12.02 10.29
C LYS A 22 -13.26 -10.63 10.30
N SER A 23 -12.19 -10.45 11.07
CA SER A 23 -11.40 -9.24 10.95
C SER A 23 -11.10 -9.07 9.46
N PHE A 24 -11.63 -8.02 8.86
CA PHE A 24 -11.25 -7.66 7.51
C PHE A 24 -9.78 -7.25 7.61
N ASN A 25 -8.88 -8.18 7.25
CA ASN A 25 -7.48 -7.86 7.10
C ASN A 25 -7.34 -7.05 5.82
N TYR A 26 -7.63 -5.76 5.90
CA TYR A 26 -7.20 -4.81 4.88
C TYR A 26 -5.69 -4.67 5.05
N SER A 27 -4.93 -5.31 4.17
CA SER A 27 -3.52 -4.98 4.02
C SER A 27 -3.46 -3.50 3.64
N ARG A 28 -2.56 -2.76 4.29
CA ARG A 28 -2.24 -1.40 3.86
C ARG A 28 -1.82 -1.47 2.39
N MET A 29 -2.42 -0.62 1.55
CA MET A 29 -2.04 -0.50 0.14
C MET A 29 -0.53 -0.26 0.07
N PRO A 30 0.22 -0.98 -0.78
CA PRO A 30 1.64 -0.70 -0.96
C PRO A 30 1.81 0.77 -1.37
N GLU A 31 2.75 1.44 -0.72
CA GLU A 31 3.02 2.84 -0.99
C GLU A 31 3.92 2.94 -2.23
N GLU A 32 3.35 3.42 -3.34
CA GLU A 32 4.12 3.63 -4.57
C GLU A 32 5.15 4.75 -4.38
N PRO A 33 6.43 4.53 -4.77
CA PRO A 33 7.45 5.55 -4.79
C PRO A 33 7.08 6.77 -5.65
N ILE A 34 7.64 7.93 -5.31
CA ILE A 34 7.58 9.13 -6.12
C ILE A 34 8.77 9.11 -7.09
N LYS A 35 8.46 9.23 -8.37
CA LYS A 35 9.47 9.44 -9.42
C LYS A 35 9.76 10.93 -9.56
N LEU A 36 11.03 11.30 -9.43
CA LEU A 36 11.53 12.67 -9.54
C LEU A 36 12.55 12.76 -10.68
N THR A 37 12.46 13.79 -11.49
CA THR A 37 13.46 14.10 -12.52
C THR A 37 14.41 15.15 -12.02
N ILE A 38 15.70 14.83 -11.99
CA ILE A 38 16.78 15.71 -11.55
C ILE A 38 17.40 16.38 -12.76
N LEU A 39 17.42 17.71 -12.78
CA LEU A 39 18.14 18.49 -13.79
C LEU A 39 19.58 18.73 -13.31
N LYS A 40 20.55 18.24 -14.08
CA LYS A 40 21.97 18.49 -13.85
C LYS A 40 22.38 19.87 -14.37
N LEU A 41 23.49 20.38 -13.88
CA LEU A 41 24.03 21.70 -14.30
C LEU A 41 24.51 21.73 -15.76
N ASP A 42 24.83 20.57 -16.34
CA ASP A 42 25.15 20.43 -17.77
C ASP A 42 23.90 20.40 -18.67
N GLY A 43 22.72 20.59 -18.09
CA GLY A 43 21.44 20.59 -18.80
C GLY A 43 20.87 19.20 -19.09
N SER A 44 21.61 18.12 -18.78
CA SER A 44 21.07 16.77 -18.90
C SER A 44 20.18 16.45 -17.69
N SER A 45 19.34 15.41 -17.78
CA SER A 45 18.49 14.99 -16.67
C SER A 45 18.50 13.48 -16.47
N PHE A 46 18.16 13.05 -15.27
CA PHE A 46 17.96 11.64 -14.93
C PHE A 46 16.85 11.49 -13.88
N ASP A 47 16.28 10.30 -13.82
CA ASP A 47 15.18 9.99 -12.91
C ASP A 47 15.68 9.28 -11.64
N VAL A 48 15.04 9.58 -10.51
CA VAL A 48 15.25 8.92 -9.21
C VAL A 48 13.90 8.58 -8.60
N GLU A 49 13.78 7.39 -8.00
CA GLU A 49 12.60 6.97 -7.24
C GLU A 49 12.89 7.01 -5.74
N VAL A 50 12.00 7.66 -4.98
CA VAL A 50 12.08 7.73 -3.51
C VAL A 50 10.71 7.42 -2.90
N LEU A 51 10.69 6.87 -1.69
CA LEU A 51 9.43 6.65 -0.98
C LEU A 51 8.71 7.99 -0.74
N LYS A 52 7.37 7.98 -0.69
CA LYS A 52 6.56 9.17 -0.35
C LYS A 52 6.88 9.74 1.03
N THR A 53 7.35 8.89 1.93
CA THR A 53 7.75 9.22 3.30
C THR A 53 9.24 9.51 3.43
N ALA A 54 9.99 9.50 2.33
CA ALA A 54 11.42 9.74 2.36
C ALA A 54 11.75 11.16 2.87
N THR A 55 12.78 11.23 3.69
CA THR A 55 13.36 12.47 4.17
C THR A 55 14.17 13.16 3.07
N VAL A 56 14.39 14.47 3.22
CA VAL A 56 15.28 15.23 2.32
C VAL A 56 16.70 14.63 2.30
N ARG A 57 17.15 14.05 3.41
CA ARG A 57 18.44 13.35 3.50
C ARG A 57 18.49 12.13 2.59
N GLU A 58 17.47 11.29 2.62
CA GLU A 58 17.39 10.08 1.78
C GLU A 58 17.30 10.44 0.31
N LEU A 59 16.53 11.48 -0.03
CA LEU A 59 16.51 12.02 -1.40
C LEU A 59 17.91 12.45 -1.85
N LYS A 60 18.62 13.23 -1.02
CA LYS A 60 19.99 13.67 -1.34
C LYS A 60 20.92 12.48 -1.60
N MET A 61 20.87 11.46 -0.74
CA MET A 61 21.68 10.25 -0.91
C MET A 61 21.34 9.49 -2.20
N ALA A 62 20.05 9.36 -2.53
CA ALA A 62 19.62 8.70 -3.75
C ALA A 62 20.13 9.43 -5.01
N VAL A 63 20.09 10.76 -4.99
CA VAL A 63 20.65 11.60 -6.07
C VAL A 63 22.16 11.43 -6.19
N GLU A 64 22.90 11.49 -5.08
CA GLU A 64 24.36 11.28 -5.07
C GLU A 64 24.76 9.88 -5.57
N ALA A 65 24.04 8.85 -5.13
CA ALA A 65 24.27 7.47 -5.58
C ALA A 65 24.01 7.33 -7.08
N ALA A 66 22.86 7.79 -7.58
CA ALA A 66 22.55 7.78 -9.00
C ALA A 66 23.62 8.51 -9.81
N PHE A 67 24.05 9.69 -9.37
CA PHE A 67 25.08 10.48 -10.02
C PHE A 67 26.44 9.77 -10.08
N SER A 68 26.83 9.08 -9.00
CA SER A 68 28.10 8.32 -8.94
C SER A 68 28.18 7.15 -9.92
N HIS A 69 27.03 6.63 -10.36
CA HIS A 69 26.93 5.55 -11.33
C HIS A 69 26.90 6.03 -12.79
N LEU A 70 26.76 7.34 -13.03
CA LEU A 70 26.83 7.88 -14.39
C LEU A 70 28.29 7.94 -14.85
N PRO A 71 28.60 7.53 -16.09
CA PRO A 71 29.92 7.75 -16.65
C PRO A 71 30.20 9.26 -16.65
N HIS A 72 31.32 9.65 -16.05
CA HIS A 72 31.83 11.01 -16.18
C HIS A 72 32.10 11.26 -17.67
N HIS A 73 31.18 11.93 -18.35
CA HIS A 73 31.45 12.49 -19.68
C HIS A 73 32.44 13.65 -19.47
N SER A 74 33.74 13.32 -19.42
CA SER A 74 34.82 14.28 -19.58
C SER A 74 34.78 14.74 -21.04
N SER A 75 34.33 15.98 -21.26
CA SER A 75 34.58 16.70 -22.51
C SER A 75 36.02 17.16 -22.58
#